data_AF-C3YKL6-F1
#
_entry.id   AF-C3YKL6-F1
#
_cell.length_a   1.000
_cell.length_b   1.000
_cell.length_c   1.000
_cell.angle_alpha   90.00
_cell.angle_beta   90.00
_cell.angle_gamma   90.00
#
_symmetry.space_group_name_H-M   'P 1'
#
loop_
_entity.id
_entity.type
_entity.pdbx_description
1 polymer ?
#
loop_
_entity_poly.entity_id
_entity_poly.type
_entity_poly.pdbx_seq_one_letter_code
_entity_poly.pdbx_strand_id
1 'polypeptide(L)'
;MTKHTGEKPYMCDHCGYRTAVRYSLYRHMRKHTGERPYSCDLCAFSTTRKEVLDQHVMAKHTGEKPYMCDKCGLRTADRSVLSRHKKKHAGEKPQ
;
A
#
# COMPACT_ATOMS: atom_id res chain seq x y z
N MET A 1 -7.82 27.24 -6.10
CA MET A 1 -8.53 25.98 -6.43
C MET A 1 -7.68 25.21 -7.43
N THR A 2 -6.93 24.19 -7.00
CA THR A 2 -6.23 23.29 -7.92
C THR A 2 -7.27 22.41 -8.60
N LYS A 3 -7.62 22.81 -9.83
CA LYS A 3 -8.53 22.10 -10.74
C LYS A 3 -8.02 20.65 -10.89
N HIS A 4 -8.77 19.67 -10.41
CA HIS A 4 -8.50 18.26 -10.67
C HIS A 4 -8.88 17.99 -12.13
N THR A 5 -8.03 18.34 -13.09
CA THR A 5 -8.33 18.17 -14.52
C THR A 5 -8.42 16.71 -14.95
N GLY A 6 -8.10 15.76 -14.07
CA GLY A 6 -8.12 14.32 -14.40
C GLY A 6 -7.11 13.93 -15.48
N GLU A 7 -6.31 14.88 -15.96
CA GLU A 7 -5.33 14.67 -17.01
C GLU A 7 -4.23 13.75 -16.50
N LYS A 8 -4.02 12.67 -17.24
CA LYS A 8 -3.00 11.66 -16.98
C LYS A 8 -1.98 11.71 -18.13
N PRO A 9 -1.10 12.73 -18.15
CA PRO A 9 -0.15 12.93 -19.24
C PRO A 9 0.90 11.82 -19.31
N TYR A 10 1.18 11.13 -18.21
CA TYR A 10 2.18 10.06 -18.16
C TYR A 10 1.53 8.72 -18.51
N MET A 11 1.97 8.08 -19.60
CA MET A 11 1.50 6.79 -20.07
C MET A 11 2.62 5.74 -20.00
N CYS A 12 2.26 4.50 -19.69
CA CYS A 12 3.14 3.33 -19.78
C CYS A 12 3.03 2.72 -21.17
N ASP A 13 4.17 2.62 -21.85
CA ASP A 13 4.21 2.12 -23.23
C ASP A 13 3.98 0.59 -23.33
N HIS A 14 4.15 -0.16 -22.24
CA HIS A 14 3.95 -1.61 -22.24
C HIS A 14 2.49 -2.04 -22.07
N CYS A 15 1.66 -1.25 -21.38
CA CYS A 15 0.29 -1.68 -21.04
C CYS A 15 -0.76 -0.56 -21.09
N GLY A 16 -0.38 0.63 -21.57
CA GLY A 16 -1.29 1.77 -21.69
C GLY A 16 -1.73 2.40 -20.35
N TYR A 17 -1.16 1.98 -19.22
CA TYR A 17 -1.47 2.56 -17.90
C TYR A 17 -1.15 4.05 -17.87
N ARG A 18 -2.09 4.89 -17.44
CA ARG A 18 -1.89 6.34 -17.36
C ARG A 18 -1.94 6.85 -15.92
N THR A 19 -1.14 7.86 -15.62
CA THR A 19 -1.13 8.54 -14.32
C THR A 19 -0.87 10.04 -14.47
N ALA A 20 -1.32 10.81 -13.48
CA ALA A 20 -1.09 12.24 -13.39
C ALA A 20 0.33 12.59 -12.89
N VAL A 21 1.03 11.61 -12.31
CA VAL A 21 2.30 11.84 -11.61
C VAL A 21 3.41 10.96 -12.19
N ARG A 22 4.50 11.57 -12.66
CA ARG A 22 5.65 10.87 -13.25
C ARG A 22 6.22 9.79 -12.32
N TYR A 23 6.35 10.08 -11.03
CA TYR A 23 6.81 9.11 -10.02
C TYR A 23 5.92 7.86 -9.96
N SER A 24 4.60 8.02 -10.12
CA SER A 24 3.69 6.88 -10.16
C SER A 24 3.88 6.03 -11.41
N LEU A 25 4.25 6.62 -12.54
CA LEU A 25 4.59 5.90 -13.77
C LEU A 25 5.89 5.13 -13.58
N TYR A 26 6.95 5.78 -13.10
CA TYR A 26 8.23 5.12 -12.80
C TYR A 26 8.05 3.91 -11.86
N ARG A 27 7.30 4.09 -10.76
CA ARG A 27 6.97 2.99 -9.85
C ARG A 27 6.12 1.90 -10.52
N HIS A 28 5.23 2.27 -11.44
CA HIS A 28 4.46 1.31 -12.21
C HIS A 28 5.37 0.46 -13.10
N MET A 29 6.40 1.06 -13.74
CA MET A 29 7.33 0.36 -14.63
C MET A 29 8.07 -0.79 -13.94
N ARG A 30 8.30 -0.71 -12.62
CA ARG A 30 8.87 -1.80 -11.82
C ARG A 30 8.07 -3.11 -11.90
N LYS A 31 6.78 -3.05 -12.24
CA LYS A 31 5.96 -4.25 -12.48
C LYS A 31 6.36 -4.99 -13.75
N HIS A 32 6.86 -4.27 -14.75
CA HIS A 32 7.28 -4.85 -16.03
C HIS A 32 8.72 -5.34 -15.96
N THR A 33 9.61 -4.59 -15.29
CA THR A 33 11.02 -4.97 -15.16
C THR A 33 11.27 -6.03 -14.09
N GLY A 34 10.31 -6.25 -13.18
CA GLY A 34 10.49 -7.13 -12.02
C GLY A 34 11.45 -6.58 -10.96
N GLU A 35 11.92 -5.33 -11.12
CA GLU A 35 12.86 -4.70 -10.20
C GLU A 35 12.23 -4.53 -8.80
N ARG A 36 12.83 -5.18 -7.80
CA ARG A 36 12.40 -5.13 -6.40
C ARG A 36 13.54 -4.58 -5.53
N PRO A 37 13.73 -3.25 -5.51
CA PRO A 37 14.88 -2.63 -4.84
C PRO A 37 14.83 -2.71 -3.32
N TYR A 38 13.71 -3.14 -2.73
CA TYR A 38 13.56 -3.27 -1.29
C TYR A 38 13.52 -4.75 -0.92
N SER A 39 14.62 -5.27 -0.40
CA SER A 39 14.76 -6.64 0.11
C SER A 39 14.68 -6.68 1.63
N CYS A 40 14.15 -7.76 2.17
CA CYS A 40 14.23 -8.05 3.59
C CYS A 40 15.59 -8.67 3.91
N ASP A 41 16.24 -8.21 4.97
CA ASP A 41 17.53 -8.76 5.40
C ASP A 41 17.36 -10.06 6.22
N LEU A 42 16.14 -10.37 6.64
CA LEU A 42 15.82 -11.53 7.49
C LEU A 42 15.26 -12.72 6.70
N CYS A 43 14.88 -12.53 5.43
CA CYS A 43 14.38 -13.59 4.56
C CYS A 43 14.48 -13.22 3.07
N ALA A 44 14.18 -14.15 2.16
CA ALA A 44 14.23 -13.90 0.72
C ALA A 44 13.11 -13.01 0.15
N PHE A 45 12.35 -12.31 1.00
CA PHE A 45 11.27 -11.44 0.56
C PHE A 45 11.80 -10.14 -0.05
N SER A 46 11.24 -9.73 -1.19
CA SER A 46 11.57 -8.45 -1.83
C SER A 46 10.33 -7.80 -2.46
N THR A 47 10.34 -6.48 -2.52
CA THR A 47 9.19 -5.67 -2.96
C THR A 47 9.62 -4.40 -3.69
N THR A 48 8.68 -3.81 -4.43
CA THR A 48 8.90 -2.59 -5.21
C THR A 48 8.71 -1.32 -4.40
N ARG A 49 8.20 -1.44 -3.16
CA ARG A 49 7.83 -0.31 -2.29
C ARG A 49 8.33 -0.50 -0.87
N LYS A 50 8.95 0.54 -0.33
CA LYS A 50 9.47 0.54 1.04
C LYS A 50 8.38 0.28 2.09
N GLU A 51 7.21 0.91 1.96
CA GLU A 51 6.14 0.73 2.97
C GLU A 51 5.66 -0.74 3.08
N VAL A 52 5.78 -1.51 2.00
CA VAL A 52 5.42 -2.94 1.99
C VAL A 52 6.51 -3.77 2.68
N LEU A 53 7.78 -3.37 2.55
CA LEU A 53 8.88 -4.03 3.26
C LEU A 53 8.77 -3.79 4.76
N ASP A 54 8.57 -2.55 5.18
CA ASP A 54 8.45 -2.18 6.60
C ASP A 54 7.27 -2.96 7.24
N GLN A 55 6.13 -3.01 6.54
CA GLN A 55 4.98 -3.81 6.97
C GLN A 55 5.28 -5.31 7.03
N HIS A 56 6.00 -5.84 6.05
CA HIS A 56 6.42 -7.24 6.05
C HIS A 56 7.29 -7.55 7.27
N VAL A 57 8.29 -6.71 7.55
CA VAL A 57 9.18 -6.86 8.71
C VAL A 57 8.40 -6.81 10.02
N MET A 58 7.52 -5.81 10.17
CA MET A 58 6.67 -5.70 11.36
C MET A 58 5.77 -6.94 11.53
N ALA A 59 5.14 -7.40 10.45
CA ALA A 59 4.17 -8.49 10.51
C ALA A 59 4.79 -9.88 10.70
N LYS A 60 6.01 -10.10 10.18
CA LYS A 60 6.62 -11.43 10.07
C LYS A 60 7.83 -11.65 10.96
N HIS A 61 8.53 -10.59 11.34
CA HIS A 61 9.77 -10.70 12.09
C HIS A 61 9.69 -10.06 13.48
N THR A 62 9.13 -8.84 13.60
CA THR A 62 9.06 -8.17 14.92
C THR A 62 7.76 -8.47 15.68
N GLY A 63 6.69 -8.83 14.97
CA GLY A 63 5.36 -9.01 15.54
C GLY A 63 4.67 -7.70 15.91
N GLU A 64 5.26 -6.55 15.56
CA GLU A 64 4.69 -5.24 15.82
C GLU A 64 3.40 -5.03 15.02
N LYS A 65 2.37 -4.55 15.73
CA LYS A 65 1.05 -4.25 15.18
C LYS A 65 0.62 -2.86 15.64
N PRO A 66 1.13 -1.79 14.99
CA PRO A 66 0.88 -0.41 15.39
C PRO A 66 -0.57 0.01 15.18
N TYR A 67 -1.30 -0.63 14.26
CA TYR A 67 -2.66 -0.25 13.95
C TYR A 67 -3.65 -1.05 14.80
N MET A 68 -4.35 -0.39 15.71
CA MET A 68 -5.38 -0.98 16.57
C MET A 68 -6.79 -0.54 16.15
N CYS A 69 -7.75 -1.44 16.27
CA CYS A 69 -9.17 -1.11 16.20
C CYS A 69 -9.68 -0.72 17.59
N ASP A 70 -10.14 0.50 17.73
CA ASP A 70 -10.61 1.06 19.00
C ASP A 70 -11.90 0.39 19.51
N LYS A 71 -12.69 -0.23 18.61
CA LYS A 71 -13.94 -0.92 18.97
C LYS A 71 -13.77 -2.34 19.52
N CYS A 72 -12.79 -3.09 19.03
CA CYS A 72 -12.65 -4.52 19.38
C CYS A 72 -11.21 -4.95 19.72
N GLY A 73 -10.27 -4.01 19.79
CA GLY A 73 -8.88 -4.28 20.14
C GLY A 73 -8.06 -5.01 19.06
N LEU A 74 -8.62 -5.31 17.88
CA LEU A 74 -7.87 -5.98 16.81
C LEU A 74 -6.63 -5.16 16.42
N ARG A 75 -5.44 -5.76 16.49
CA ARG A 75 -4.19 -5.14 16.05
C ARG A 75 -3.71 -5.74 14.73
N THR A 76 -3.17 -4.90 13.85
CA THR A 76 -2.59 -5.29 12.56
C THR A 76 -1.35 -4.45 12.23
N ALA A 77 -0.45 -5.01 11.42
CA ALA A 77 0.67 -4.29 10.81
C ALA A 77 0.27 -3.55 9.51
N ASP A 78 -0.96 -3.77 9.02
CA ASP A 78 -1.47 -3.16 7.81
C ASP A 78 -2.64 -2.20 8.04
N ARG A 79 -2.40 -0.92 7.74
CA ARG A 79 -3.41 0.14 7.77
C ARG A 79 -4.60 -0.17 6.85
N SER A 80 -4.36 -0.78 5.69
CA SER A 80 -5.40 -1.14 4.73
C SER A 80 -6.31 -2.23 5.30
N VAL A 81 -5.72 -3.21 5.98
CA VAL A 81 -6.47 -4.23 6.74
C VAL A 81 -7.28 -3.59 7.86
N LEU A 82 -6.70 -2.67 8.65
CA LEU A 82 -7.44 -1.96 9.70
C LEU A 82 -8.61 -1.16 9.11
N SER A 83 -8.39 -0.41 8.03
CA SER A 83 -9.42 0.39 7.38
C SER A 83 -10.59 -0.48 6.90
N ARG A 84 -10.29 -1.60 6.22
CA ARG A 84 -11.31 -2.56 5.79
C ARG A 84 -12.02 -3.21 6.98
N HIS A 85 -11.30 -3.52 8.04
CA HIS A 85 -11.88 -4.06 9.27
C HIS A 85 -12.82 -3.05 9.94
N LYS A 86 -12.42 -1.78 10.06
CA LYS A 86 -13.25 -0.71 10.64
C LYS A 86 -14.58 -0.54 9.89
N LYS A 87 -14.62 -0.78 8.57
CA LYS A 87 -15.88 -0.76 7.80
C LYS A 87 -16.88 -1.83 8.23
N LYS A 88 -16.43 -2.97 8.77
CA LYS A 88 -17.35 -3.99 9.32
C LYS A 88 -18.12 -3.45 10.52
N HIS A 89 -17.48 -2.62 11.33
CA HIS A 89 -18.12 -1.96 12.47
C HIS A 89 -18.91 -0.70 12.10
N ALA A 90 -18.72 -0.16 10.90
CA ALA A 90 -19.51 0.97 10.39
C ALA A 90 -20.88 0.51 9.84
N GLY A 91 -21.08 -0.79 9.68
CA GLY A 91 -22.40 -1.40 9.42
C GLY A 91 -23.28 -1.49 10.66
N GLU A 92 -22.73 -1.26 11.86
CA GLU A 92 -23.52 -0.97 13.06
C GLU A 92 -24.02 0.48 12.91
N LYS A 93 -25.19 0.65 12.29
CA LYS A 93 -25.93 1.90 12.35
C LYS A 93 -25.98 2.36 13.81
N PRO A 94 -25.68 3.65 14.13
CA PRO A 94 -26.18 4.22 15.36
C PRO A 94 -27.72 4.11 15.32
N GLN A 95 -28.31 3.57 16.37
CA GLN A 95 -29.75 3.68 16.60
C GLN A 95 -30.14 5.14 16.81
#